data_AF-A0A0R3IKD0-F1
#
_entry.id   AF-A0A0R3IKD0-F1
#
_cell.length_a   1.000
_cell.length_b   1.000
_cell.length_c   1.000
_cell.angle_alpha   90.00
_cell.angle_beta   90.00
_cell.angle_gamma   90.00
#
_symmetry.space_group_name_H-M   'P 1'
#
loop_
_entity.id
_entity.type
_entity.pdbx_description
1 polymer ?
#
loop_
_entity_poly.entity_id
_entity_poly.type
_entity_poly.pdbx_seq_one_letter_code
_entity_poly.pdbx_strand_id
1 'polypeptide(L)'
;MAREGNASTLAAYLDSGAPVDLTNQAGDTLVMLAAYHGNASTVRSLIARGADVNRANDKGQTPLAGAVFKGSDDIVEILVKAGADPTAGTPSALDAARMFGKDEYLSLFGV
;
A
#
# COMPACT_ATOMS: atom_id res chain seq x y z
N MET A 1 25.22 -4.24 7.74
CA MET A 1 24.50 -3.41 6.75
C MET A 1 23.02 -3.45 7.12
N ALA A 2 22.42 -2.28 7.31
CA ALA A 2 21.23 -2.02 8.13
C ALA A 2 20.01 -2.88 7.76
N ARG A 3 19.59 -3.78 8.67
CA ARG A 3 18.35 -4.58 8.54
C ARG A 3 17.32 -4.35 9.64
N GLU A 4 17.57 -3.41 10.56
CA GLU A 4 16.69 -3.12 11.71
C GLU A 4 16.28 -1.63 11.78
N GLY A 5 16.51 -0.87 10.70
CA GLY A 5 16.36 0.59 10.69
C GLY A 5 15.14 1.13 9.96
N ASN A 6 14.08 0.35 9.72
CA ASN A 6 12.94 0.79 8.89
C ASN A 6 11.59 0.87 9.62
N ALA A 7 11.25 -0.08 10.49
CA ALA A 7 9.96 -0.04 11.20
C ALA A 7 9.98 0.95 12.39
N SER A 8 11.05 0.93 13.20
CA SER A 8 11.19 1.80 14.38
C SER A 8 11.45 3.26 14.01
N THR A 9 12.14 3.49 12.89
CA THR A 9 12.34 4.83 12.33
C THR A 9 11.05 5.39 11.75
N LEU A 10 10.24 4.57 11.07
CA LEU A 10 8.97 5.03 10.50
C LEU A 10 8.01 5.55 11.58
N ALA A 11 7.88 4.86 12.72
CA ALA A 11 7.03 5.32 13.82
C ALA A 11 7.52 6.65 14.43
N ALA A 12 8.81 6.73 14.76
CA ALA A 12 9.42 7.97 15.27
C ALA A 12 9.35 9.12 14.25
N TYR A 13 9.45 8.79 12.98
CA TYR A 13 9.39 9.74 11.87
C TYR A 13 7.96 10.27 11.66
N LEU A 14 6.98 9.40 11.72
CA LEU A 14 5.57 9.78 11.68
C LEU A 14 5.22 10.71 12.86
N ASP A 15 5.71 10.43 14.07
CA ASP A 15 5.44 11.27 15.24
C ASP A 15 6.18 12.62 15.22
N SER A 16 7.14 12.81 14.31
CA SER A 16 7.87 14.09 14.16
C SER A 16 7.12 15.17 13.36
N GLY A 17 5.92 14.87 12.84
CA GLY A 17 5.16 15.80 11.99
C GLY A 17 5.63 15.82 10.53
N ALA A 18 6.39 14.80 10.13
CA ALA A 18 6.88 14.70 8.76
C ALA A 18 5.75 14.42 7.75
N PRO A 19 5.94 14.80 6.46
CA PRO A 19 4.93 14.55 5.44
C PRO A 19 4.60 13.06 5.31
N VAL A 20 3.31 12.74 5.25
CA VAL A 20 2.85 11.35 5.22
C VAL A 20 3.13 10.65 3.87
N ASP A 21 3.27 11.43 2.79
CA ASP A 21 3.45 10.95 1.41
C ASP A 21 4.90 10.91 0.94
N LEU A 22 5.84 10.76 1.87
CA LEU A 22 7.24 10.62 1.48
C LEU A 22 7.49 9.31 0.77
N THR A 23 8.48 9.39 -0.11
CA THR A 23 8.91 8.28 -0.93
C THR A 23 10.37 7.95 -0.69
N ASN A 24 10.72 6.67 -0.82
CA ASN A 24 12.12 6.27 -0.94
C ASN A 24 12.67 6.57 -2.35
N GLN A 25 13.89 6.11 -2.64
CA GLN A 25 14.55 6.31 -3.94
C GLN A 25 13.86 5.61 -5.13
N ALA A 26 12.93 4.67 -4.88
CA ALA A 26 12.15 3.99 -5.90
C ALA A 26 10.74 4.60 -6.07
N GLY A 27 10.46 5.72 -5.40
CA GLY A 27 9.14 6.33 -5.38
C GLY A 27 8.16 5.63 -4.42
N ASP A 28 8.62 4.68 -3.60
CA ASP A 28 7.72 3.90 -2.75
C ASP A 28 7.19 4.76 -1.59
N THR A 29 5.88 4.97 -1.53
CA THR A 29 5.25 5.66 -0.40
C THR A 29 5.29 4.83 0.88
N LEU A 30 5.16 5.50 2.03
CA LEU A 30 5.08 4.83 3.32
C LEU A 30 3.93 3.81 3.38
N VAL A 31 2.77 4.14 2.78
CA VAL A 31 1.61 3.24 2.74
C VAL A 31 1.93 1.99 1.92
N MET A 32 2.62 2.13 0.79
CA MET A 32 2.98 0.99 -0.03
C MET A 32 3.97 0.07 0.68
N LEU A 33 4.98 0.63 1.37
CA LEU A 33 5.91 -0.17 2.16
C LEU A 33 5.17 -0.92 3.28
N ALA A 34 4.27 -0.25 4.01
CA ALA A 34 3.47 -0.88 5.05
C ALA A 34 2.55 -1.97 4.49
N ALA A 35 1.92 -1.74 3.33
CA ALA A 35 1.06 -2.70 2.65
C ALA A 35 1.85 -3.93 2.19
N TYR A 36 3.01 -3.73 1.55
CA TYR A 36 3.90 -4.80 1.08
C TYR A 36 4.44 -5.67 2.24
N HIS A 37 4.63 -5.07 3.41
CA HIS A 37 5.09 -5.77 4.62
C HIS A 37 3.96 -6.36 5.48
N GLY A 38 2.69 -6.25 5.07
CA GLY A 38 1.58 -6.82 5.85
C GLY A 38 1.25 -6.04 7.14
N ASN A 39 1.70 -4.78 7.27
CA ASN A 39 1.54 -4.00 8.50
C ASN A 39 0.25 -3.17 8.49
N ALA A 40 -0.89 -3.85 8.68
CA ALA A 40 -2.22 -3.24 8.66
C ALA A 40 -2.39 -2.05 9.63
N SER A 41 -1.79 -2.12 10.83
CA SER A 41 -1.84 -1.04 11.81
C SER A 41 -1.17 0.24 11.28
N THR A 42 -0.02 0.09 10.63
CA THR A 42 0.69 1.24 10.03
C THR A 42 -0.07 1.79 8.82
N VAL A 43 -0.64 0.91 7.98
CA VAL A 43 -1.50 1.33 6.86
C VAL A 43 -2.66 2.20 7.36
N ARG A 44 -3.40 1.76 8.39
CA ARG A 44 -4.50 2.55 8.98
C ARG A 44 -4.02 3.90 9.51
N SER A 45 -2.90 3.92 10.25
CA SER A 45 -2.35 5.16 10.81
C SER A 45 -1.94 6.16 9.74
N LEU A 46 -1.34 5.69 8.63
CA LEU A 46 -0.94 6.54 7.52
C LEU A 46 -2.16 7.12 6.78
N ILE A 47 -3.16 6.28 6.50
CA ILE A 47 -4.42 6.72 5.87
C ILE A 47 -5.13 7.76 6.75
N ALA A 48 -5.20 7.53 8.07
CA ALA A 48 -5.80 8.48 9.01
C ALA A 48 -5.07 9.83 9.06
N ARG A 49 -3.80 9.87 8.66
CA ARG A 49 -2.97 11.08 8.54
C ARG A 49 -3.03 11.70 7.13
N GLY A 50 -3.89 11.18 6.24
CA GLY A 50 -4.13 11.73 4.92
C GLY A 50 -3.21 11.20 3.81
N ALA A 51 -2.61 10.02 4.00
CA ALA A 51 -1.76 9.44 2.96
C ALA A 51 -2.51 9.15 1.66
N ASP A 52 -1.87 9.42 0.53
CA ASP A 52 -2.40 9.09 -0.80
C ASP A 52 -2.26 7.59 -1.08
N VAL A 53 -3.40 6.89 -1.05
CA VAL A 53 -3.50 5.45 -1.30
C VAL A 53 -3.42 5.07 -2.78
N ASN A 54 -3.52 6.04 -3.69
CA ASN A 54 -3.51 5.84 -5.14
C ASN A 54 -2.19 6.23 -5.79
N ARG A 55 -1.29 6.86 -5.05
CA ARG A 55 0.03 7.23 -5.56
C ARG A 55 0.82 6.00 -5.98
N ALA A 56 1.17 5.96 -7.26
CA ALA A 56 2.06 4.96 -7.82
C ALA A 56 3.53 5.34 -7.58
N ASN A 57 4.38 4.34 -7.38
CA ASN A 57 5.83 4.51 -7.36
C ASN A 57 6.41 4.68 -8.77
N ASP A 58 7.74 4.78 -8.88
CA ASP A 58 8.42 5.00 -10.17
C ASP A 58 8.26 3.81 -11.15
N LYS A 59 7.80 2.66 -10.65
CA LYS A 59 7.49 1.47 -11.46
C LYS A 59 6.00 1.34 -11.78
N GLY A 60 5.17 2.30 -11.38
CA GLY A 60 3.73 2.25 -11.56
C GLY A 60 3.00 1.39 -10.53
N GLN A 61 3.64 0.92 -9.47
CA GLN A 61 2.98 0.09 -8.45
C GLN A 61 2.26 0.94 -7.42
N THR A 62 1.02 0.59 -7.11
CA THR A 62 0.22 1.23 -6.04
C THR A 62 0.25 0.40 -4.76
N PRO A 63 -0.06 0.99 -3.59
CA PRO A 63 -0.25 0.25 -2.34
C PRO A 63 -1.20 -0.93 -2.47
N LEU A 64 -2.32 -0.76 -3.18
CA LEU A 64 -3.33 -1.79 -3.37
C LEU A 64 -2.81 -2.95 -4.22
N ALA A 65 -2.09 -2.68 -5.32
CA ALA A 65 -1.45 -3.72 -6.13
C ALA A 65 -0.42 -4.52 -5.31
N GLY A 66 0.35 -3.85 -4.45
CA GLY A 66 1.27 -4.49 -3.52
C GLY A 66 0.57 -5.42 -2.52
N ALA A 67 -0.55 -5.00 -1.95
CA ALA A 67 -1.35 -5.80 -1.01
C ALA A 67 -1.95 -7.05 -1.67
N VAL A 68 -2.48 -6.92 -2.89
CA VAL A 68 -3.00 -8.05 -3.70
C VAL A 68 -1.89 -9.04 -4.03
N PHE A 69 -0.74 -8.54 -4.49
CA PHE A 69 0.43 -9.40 -4.79
C PHE A 69 0.89 -10.19 -3.56
N LYS A 70 0.77 -9.61 -2.37
CA LYS A 70 1.08 -10.29 -1.11
C LYS A 70 -0.04 -11.20 -0.59
N GLY A 71 -1.25 -11.10 -1.14
CA GLY A 71 -2.42 -11.81 -0.61
C GLY A 71 -2.81 -11.36 0.80
N SER A 72 -2.64 -10.07 1.10
CA SER A 72 -2.93 -9.52 2.43
C SER A 72 -4.38 -9.00 2.51
N ASP A 73 -5.33 -9.90 2.74
CA ASP A 73 -6.78 -9.64 2.72
C ASP A 73 -7.17 -8.40 3.55
N ASP A 74 -6.70 -8.34 4.80
CA ASP A 74 -6.97 -7.22 5.71
C ASP A 74 -6.55 -5.87 5.11
N ILE A 75 -5.42 -5.84 4.40
CA ILE A 75 -4.86 -4.60 3.84
C ILE A 75 -5.56 -4.23 2.54
N VAL A 76 -5.91 -5.22 1.71
CA VAL A 76 -6.74 -5.01 0.52
C VAL A 76 -8.05 -4.35 0.94
N GLU A 77 -8.73 -4.89 1.96
CA GLU A 77 -9.95 -4.29 2.48
C GLU A 77 -9.77 -2.86 2.98
N ILE A 78 -8.71 -2.60 3.76
CA ILE A 78 -8.43 -1.26 4.29
C ILE A 78 -8.26 -0.25 3.15
N LEU A 79 -7.46 -0.60 2.15
CA LEU A 79 -7.14 0.29 1.04
C LEU A 79 -8.36 0.54 0.16
N VAL A 80 -9.16 -0.49 -0.16
CA VAL A 80 -10.41 -0.34 -0.91
C VAL A 80 -11.40 0.55 -0.15
N LYS A 81 -11.57 0.33 1.18
CA LYS A 81 -12.41 1.18 2.03
C LYS A 81 -11.91 2.63 2.11
N ALA A 82 -10.61 2.85 1.92
CA ALA A 82 -10.00 4.17 1.85
C ALA A 82 -10.06 4.83 0.46
N GLY A 83 -10.72 4.19 -0.53
CA GLY A 83 -10.88 4.74 -1.87
C GLY A 83 -9.71 4.45 -2.82
N ALA A 84 -8.93 3.39 -2.57
CA ALA A 84 -7.94 2.94 -3.53
C ALA A 84 -8.61 2.43 -4.81
N ASP A 85 -8.15 2.90 -5.96
CA ASP A 85 -8.62 2.53 -7.28
C ASP A 85 -7.96 1.20 -7.70
N PRO A 86 -8.74 0.11 -7.88
CA PRO A 86 -8.19 -1.20 -8.25
C PRO A 86 -7.61 -1.23 -9.67
N THR A 87 -7.92 -0.23 -10.50
CA THR A 87 -7.42 -0.09 -11.88
C THR A 87 -6.17 0.80 -11.97
N ALA A 88 -5.80 1.46 -10.87
CA ALA A 88 -4.61 2.30 -10.85
C ALA A 88 -3.31 1.48 -10.77
N GLY A 89 -2.30 1.97 -11.50
CA GLY A 89 -0.96 1.40 -11.55
C GLY A 89 -0.76 0.31 -12.63
N THR A 90 0.44 -0.26 -12.67
CA THR A 90 0.83 -1.28 -13.65
C THR A 90 1.84 -2.27 -13.05
N PRO A 91 1.52 -3.59 -12.97
CA PRO A 91 0.17 -4.13 -13.10
C PRO A 91 -0.76 -3.52 -12.03
N SER A 92 -2.01 -3.23 -12.41
CA SER A 92 -3.00 -2.73 -11.46
C SER A 92 -3.37 -3.83 -10.44
N ALA A 93 -4.07 -3.47 -9.36
CA ALA A 93 -4.54 -4.46 -8.40
C ALA A 93 -5.52 -5.46 -9.05
N LEU A 94 -6.34 -4.99 -9.98
CA LEU A 94 -7.23 -5.82 -10.79
C LEU A 94 -6.45 -6.78 -11.71
N ASP A 95 -5.40 -6.28 -12.38
CA ASP A 95 -4.54 -7.13 -13.21
C ASP A 95 -3.83 -8.19 -12.37
N ALA A 96 -3.26 -7.78 -11.23
CA ALA A 96 -2.60 -8.69 -10.30
C ALA A 96 -3.58 -9.76 -9.80
N ALA A 97 -4.80 -9.38 -9.43
CA ALA A 97 -5.80 -10.33 -8.95
C ALA A 97 -6.09 -11.42 -9.99
N ARG A 98 -6.31 -11.01 -11.25
CA ARG A 98 -6.53 -11.94 -12.37
C ARG A 98 -5.30 -12.82 -12.67
N MET A 99 -4.10 -12.23 -12.66
CA MET A 99 -2.85 -12.95 -12.94
C MET A 99 -2.54 -14.04 -11.92
N PHE A 100 -2.88 -13.81 -10.66
CA PHE A 100 -2.60 -14.74 -9.56
C PHE A 100 -3.80 -15.58 -9.13
N GLY A 101 -4.94 -15.50 -9.85
CA GLY A 101 -6.15 -16.25 -9.53
C GLY A 101 -6.78 -15.86 -8.19
N LYS A 102 -6.66 -14.57 -7.82
CA LYS A 102 -7.21 -13.97 -6.59
C LYS A 102 -8.60 -13.41 -6.84
N ASP A 103 -9.49 -14.27 -7.36
CA ASP A 103 -10.84 -13.88 -7.78
C ASP A 103 -11.68 -13.35 -6.61
N GLU A 104 -11.34 -13.72 -5.37
CA GLU A 104 -11.94 -13.18 -4.15
C GLU A 104 -11.89 -11.65 -4.07
N TYR A 105 -10.85 -11.01 -4.65
CA TYR A 105 -10.72 -9.55 -4.64
C TYR A 105 -11.57 -8.86 -5.71
N LEU A 106 -12.02 -9.57 -6.74
CA LEU A 106 -12.84 -8.95 -7.81
C LEU A 106 -14.17 -8.44 -7.26
N SER A 107 -14.77 -9.20 -6.33
CA SER A 107 -15.99 -8.79 -5.63
C SER A 107 -15.77 -7.54 -4.78
N LEU A 108 -14.59 -7.39 -4.18
CA LEU A 108 -14.21 -6.19 -3.42
C LEU A 108 -13.99 -4.98 -4.33
N PHE A 109 -13.55 -5.20 -5.56
CA PHE A 109 -13.33 -4.15 -6.56
C PHE A 109 -14.62 -3.72 -7.28
N GLY A 110 -15.72 -4.45 -7.10
CA GLY A 110 -17.01 -4.14 -7.71
C GLY A 110 -17.06 -4.42 -9.22
N VAL A 111 -16.30 -5.42 -9.70
CA VAL A 111 -16.21 -5.80 -11.11
C VAL A 111 -16.59 -7.26 -11.37
#